data_AF-A0A2V5NZQ0-F1
#
_entry.id   AF-A0A2V5NZQ0-F1
#
_cell.length_a   1.000
_cell.length_b   1.000
_cell.length_c   1.000
_cell.angle_alpha   90.00
_cell.angle_beta   90.00
_cell.angle_gamma   90.00
#
_symmetry.space_group_name_H-M   'P 1'
#
loop_
_entity.id
_entity.type
_entity.pdbx_description
1 polymer ?
#
loop_
_entity_poly.entity_id
_entity_poly.type
_entity_poly.pdbx_seq_one_letter_code
_entity_poly.pdbx_strand_id
1 'polypeptide(L)'
;FIISILVNVGMWFERFVIIVIGLHREFLPSNWGYYRPTYVDICTYIGTFGLFFTCFLLFIRFLPMIAISEVKGVTPQSDPHHPAGGAKAEERIPDEE
;
A
#
# COMPACT_ATOMS: atom_id res chain seq x y z
N PHE A 1 -5.45 -13.90 -2.27
CA PHE A 1 -5.74 -13.26 -3.56
C PHE A 1 -7.23 -13.06 -3.81
N ILE A 2 -8.04 -14.13 -3.90
CA ILE A 2 -9.49 -13.99 -4.14
C ILE A 2 -10.17 -13.23 -2.98
N ILE A 3 -9.90 -13.64 -1.73
CA ILE A 3 -10.46 -12.98 -0.54
C ILE A 3 -10.08 -11.50 -0.46
N SER A 4 -8.83 -11.14 -0.76
CA SER A 4 -8.38 -9.75 -0.72
C SER A 4 -9.06 -8.87 -1.77
N ILE A 5 -9.40 -9.43 -2.95
CA ILE A 5 -10.18 -8.72 -3.97
C ILE A 5 -11.61 -8.51 -3.48
N LEU A 6 -12.25 -9.57 -2.96
CA LEU A 6 -13.61 -9.50 -2.45
C LEU A 6 -13.75 -8.49 -1.30
N VAL A 7 -12.77 -8.41 -0.41
CA VAL A 7 -12.75 -7.41 0.67
C VAL A 7 -12.64 -5.99 0.11
N ASN A 8 -11.74 -5.73 -0.84
CA ASN A 8 -11.62 -4.39 -1.44
C ASN A 8 -12.90 -3.96 -2.15
N VAL A 9 -13.50 -4.85 -2.94
CA VAL A 9 -14.77 -4.60 -3.64
C VAL A 9 -15.91 -4.41 -2.63
N GLY A 10 -15.97 -5.24 -1.58
CA GLY A 10 -16.98 -5.16 -0.52
C GLY A 10 -16.93 -3.85 0.26
N MET A 11 -15.73 -3.39 0.64
CA MET A 11 -15.54 -2.10 1.31
C MET A 11 -15.94 -0.92 0.40
N TRP A 12 -15.68 -1.02 -0.89
CA TRP A 12 -16.12 0.00 -1.84
C TRP A 12 -17.66 0.02 -1.96
N PHE A 13 -18.31 -1.15 -2.02
CA PHE A 13 -19.77 -1.24 -2.02
C PHE A 13 -20.40 -0.71 -0.72
N GLU A 14 -19.80 -0.95 0.45
CA GLU A 14 -20.24 -0.34 1.72
C GLU A 14 -20.34 1.19 1.57
N ARG A 15 -19.27 1.82 1.05
CA ARG A 15 -19.24 3.28 0.83
C ARG A 15 -20.25 3.74 -0.22
N PHE A 16 -20.43 2.99 -1.30
CA PHE A 16 -21.44 3.28 -2.31
C PHE A 16 -22.86 3.25 -1.71
N VAL A 17 -23.17 2.26 -0.88
CA VAL A 17 -24.48 2.12 -0.22
C VAL A 17 -24.73 3.27 0.76
N ILE A 18 -23.78 3.59 1.64
CA ILE A 18 -23.95 4.67 2.63
C ILE A 18 -24.23 6.01 1.95
N ILE A 19 -23.51 6.31 0.86
CA ILE A 19 -23.62 7.60 0.17
C ILE A 19 -24.85 7.64 -0.74
N VAL A 20 -24.97 6.72 -1.69
CA VAL A 20 -26.00 6.80 -2.75
C VAL A 20 -27.38 6.43 -2.22
N ILE A 21 -27.49 5.36 -1.43
CA ILE A 21 -28.79 4.92 -0.89
C ILE A 21 -29.19 5.83 0.27
N GLY A 22 -28.22 6.30 1.06
CA GLY A 22 -28.45 7.27 2.12
C GLY A 22 -29.05 8.60 1.63
N LEU A 23 -28.58 9.13 0.50
CA LEU A 23 -29.09 10.39 -0.06
C LEU A 23 -30.33 10.24 -0.96
N HIS A 24 -30.64 9.05 -1.48
CA HIS A 24 -31.81 8.87 -2.36
C HIS A 24 -33.15 9.21 -1.67
N ARG A 25 -33.23 9.08 -0.33
CA ARG A 25 -34.43 9.41 0.46
C ARG A 25 -34.18 10.55 1.43
N GLU A 26 -34.29 11.77 0.92
CA GLU A 26 -34.22 12.97 1.77
C GLU A 26 -35.58 13.27 2.45
N PHE A 27 -35.53 14.15 3.45
CA PHE A 27 -36.67 14.52 4.30
C PHE A 27 -37.87 15.09 3.52
N LEU A 28 -37.64 15.71 2.35
CA LEU A 28 -38.71 16.21 1.48
C LEU A 28 -38.95 15.23 0.32
N PRO A 29 -40.18 14.71 0.12
CA PRO A 29 -40.50 13.76 -0.95
C PRO A 29 -40.26 14.29 -2.37
N SER A 30 -40.28 15.62 -2.55
CA SER A 30 -40.03 16.27 -3.84
C SER A 30 -38.57 16.15 -4.31
N ASN A 31 -37.64 15.88 -3.41
CA ASN A 31 -36.20 15.79 -3.71
C ASN A 31 -35.72 14.36 -3.94
N TRP A 32 -36.63 13.39 -4.00
CA TRP A 32 -36.25 12.00 -4.26
C TRP A 32 -35.70 11.86 -5.68
N GLY A 33 -34.38 11.66 -5.76
CA GLY A 33 -33.64 11.49 -7.00
C GLY A 33 -32.94 10.14 -7.03
N TYR A 34 -32.96 9.50 -8.20
CA TYR A 34 -32.15 8.31 -8.44
C TYR A 34 -30.79 8.71 -9.03
N TYR A 35 -29.72 8.31 -8.36
CA TYR A 35 -28.37 8.45 -8.91
C TYR A 35 -28.21 7.50 -10.11
N ARG A 36 -27.90 8.08 -11.28
CA ARG A 36 -27.55 7.34 -12.49
C ARG A 36 -26.12 7.69 -12.86
N PRO A 37 -25.16 6.78 -12.64
CA PRO A 37 -23.77 7.04 -13.01
C PRO A 37 -23.68 7.26 -14.52
N THR A 38 -23.01 8.35 -14.89
CA THR A 38 -22.71 8.66 -16.28
C THR A 38 -21.42 7.94 -16.70
N TYR A 39 -21.20 7.85 -18.02
CA TYR A 39 -19.94 7.30 -18.54
C TYR A 39 -18.71 8.05 -18.01
N VAL A 40 -18.83 9.36 -17.78
CA VAL A 40 -17.74 10.18 -17.25
C VAL A 40 -17.39 9.78 -15.81
N ASP A 41 -18.37 9.43 -14.97
CA ASP A 41 -18.13 8.97 -13.59
C ASP A 41 -17.33 7.66 -13.57
N ILE A 42 -17.71 6.71 -14.43
CA ILE A 42 -17.04 5.41 -14.55
C ILE A 42 -15.62 5.59 -15.12
N CYS A 43 -15.47 6.41 -16.16
CA CYS A 43 -14.17 6.73 -16.74
C CYS A 43 -13.24 7.41 -15.72
N THR A 44 -13.77 8.29 -14.88
CA THR A 44 -13.00 8.96 -13.83
C THR A 44 -12.57 7.95 -12.76
N TYR A 45 -13.47 7.06 -12.34
CA TYR A 45 -13.15 5.99 -11.38
C TYR A 45 -12.08 5.02 -11.90
N ILE A 46 -12.16 4.57 -13.15
CA ILE A 46 -11.12 3.73 -13.76
C ILE A 46 -9.83 4.54 -13.98
N GLY A 47 -9.96 5.82 -14.35
CA GLY A 47 -8.86 6.75 -14.54
C GLY A 47 -8.01 6.94 -13.28
N THR A 48 -8.61 6.97 -12.09
CA THR A 48 -7.85 7.07 -10.83
C THR A 48 -7.04 5.81 -10.55
N PHE A 49 -7.54 4.61 -10.89
CA PHE A 49 -6.72 3.38 -10.86
C PHE A 49 -5.56 3.47 -11.84
N GLY A 50 -5.81 3.91 -13.07
CA GLY A 50 -4.77 4.10 -14.08
C GLY A 50 -3.69 5.08 -13.62
N LEU A 51 -4.07 6.22 -13.04
CA LEU A 51 -3.16 7.21 -12.48
C LEU A 51 -2.40 6.63 -11.28
N PHE A 52 -3.07 5.94 -10.36
CA PHE A 52 -2.43 5.26 -9.23
C PHE A 52 -1.37 4.27 -9.70
N PHE A 53 -1.70 3.37 -10.64
CA PHE A 53 -0.74 2.43 -11.19
C PHE A 53 0.39 3.13 -11.96
N THR A 54 0.10 4.21 -12.68
CA THR A 54 1.14 4.99 -13.39
C THR A 54 2.15 5.56 -12.40
N CYS A 55 1.68 6.25 -11.36
CA CYS A 55 2.54 6.80 -10.32
C CYS A 55 3.25 5.70 -9.51
N PHE A 56 2.57 4.59 -9.21
CA PHE A 56 3.14 3.46 -8.47
C PHE A 56 4.23 2.74 -9.28
N LEU A 57 4.00 2.46 -10.57
CA LEU A 57 4.99 1.86 -11.45
C LEU A 57 6.20 2.79 -11.64
N LEU A 58 5.96 4.10 -11.77
CA LEU A 58 7.01 5.11 -11.79
C LEU A 58 7.84 5.08 -10.51
N PHE A 59 7.19 5.00 -9.35
CA PHE A 59 7.84 4.88 -8.04
C PHE A 59 8.73 3.64 -7.96
N ILE A 60 8.23 2.46 -8.32
CA ILE A 60 9.01 1.21 -8.32
C ILE A 60 10.22 1.29 -9.27
N ARG A 61 10.05 1.98 -10.40
CA ARG A 61 11.09 2.09 -11.43
C ARG A 61 12.24 3.01 -11.06
N PHE A 62 11.96 4.08 -10.31
CA PHE A 62 12.93 5.13 -10.00
C PHE A 62 13.40 5.15 -8.54
N LEU A 63 12.63 4.61 -7.60
CA LEU A 63 12.96 4.58 -6.18
C LEU A 63 13.07 3.14 -5.66
N PRO A 64 13.92 2.89 -4.64
CA PRO A 64 13.96 1.60 -3.98
C PRO A 64 12.64 1.34 -3.23
N MET A 65 11.96 0.24 -3.57
CA MET A 65 10.69 -0.14 -2.92
C MET A 65 10.84 -0.46 -1.43
N ILE A 66 12.05 -0.84 -1.01
CA ILE A 66 12.33 -1.31 0.35
C ILE A 66 13.24 -0.28 1.03
N ALA A 67 12.92 0.06 2.28
CA ALA A 67 13.75 0.91 3.12
C ALA A 67 15.03 0.15 3.54
N ILE A 68 16.07 0.20 2.69
CA ILE A 68 17.33 -0.56 2.88
C ILE A 68 18.01 -0.21 4.22
N SER A 69 17.91 1.04 4.68
CA SER A 69 18.48 1.47 5.96
C SER A 69 17.88 0.73 7.15
N GLU A 70 16.56 0.53 7.14
CA GLU A 70 15.84 -0.19 8.21
C GLU A 70 16.07 -1.70 8.11
N VAL A 71 16.04 -2.24 6.88
CA VAL A 71 16.25 -3.68 6.66
C VAL A 71 17.63 -4.12 7.15
N LYS A 72 18.68 -3.32 6.89
CA LYS A 72 20.03 -3.60 7.37
C LYS A 72 20.17 -3.54 8.90
N GLY A 73 19.27 -2.85 9.60
CA GLY A 73 19.28 -2.80 11.07
C GLY A 73 18.66 -4.03 11.72
N VAL A 74 17.71 -4.68 11.06
CA VAL A 74 16.95 -5.83 11.61
C VAL A 74 17.45 -7.20 11.12
N THR A 75 18.36 -7.23 10.14
CA THR A 75 18.94 -8.50 9.65
C THR A 75 19.85 -9.13 10.71
N PRO A 76 19.86 -10.47 10.89
CA PRO A 76 20.73 -11.14 11.86
C PRO A 76 22.22 -10.78 11.77
N GLN A 77 22.69 -10.39 10.58
CA GLN A 77 24.05 -9.94 10.29
C GLN A 77 24.39 -8.53 10.83
N SER A 78 23.39 -7.79 11.34
CA SER A 78 23.58 -6.49 11.99
C SER A 78 23.90 -6.60 13.48
N ASP A 79 23.72 -7.79 14.07
CA ASP A 79 24.05 -8.06 15.47
C ASP A 79 25.59 -8.06 15.65
N PRO A 80 26.14 -7.19 16.52
CA PRO A 80 27.58 -7.11 16.80
C PRO A 80 28.21 -8.44 17.27
N HIS A 81 27.42 -9.37 17.79
CA HIS A 81 27.87 -10.67 18.29
C HIS A 81 27.59 -11.85 17.35
N HIS A 82 27.07 -11.59 16.14
CA HIS A 82 26.82 -12.65 15.16
C HIS A 82 28.14 -13.25 14.62
N PRO A 83 28.29 -14.58 14.52
CA PRO A 83 29.55 -15.21 14.07
C PRO A 83 29.96 -14.87 12.63
N ALA A 84 29.03 -14.40 11.78
CA ALA A 84 29.31 -13.88 10.44
C ALA A 84 29.29 -12.34 10.36
N GLY A 85 29.14 -11.65 11.51
CA GLY A 85 29.21 -10.19 11.62
C GLY A 85 30.66 -9.72 11.62
N GLY A 86 30.99 -8.74 10.78
CA GLY A 86 32.35 -8.24 10.58
C GLY A 86 33.01 -7.53 11.78
N ALA A 87 32.49 -7.71 12.99
CA ALA A 87 33.01 -7.16 14.24
C ALA A 87 34.03 -8.08 14.94
N LYS A 88 34.46 -9.18 14.30
CA LYS A 88 35.69 -9.87 14.70
C LYS A 88 36.88 -9.06 14.18
N ALA A 89 37.16 -7.97 14.89
CA ALA A 89 38.46 -7.32 14.80
C ALA A 89 39.51 -8.40 15.08
N GLU A 90 40.35 -8.63 14.08
CA GLU A 90 41.66 -9.29 14.14
C GLU A 90 42.05 -9.65 15.58
N GLU A 91 41.85 -10.90 15.98
CA GLU A 91 42.44 -11.40 17.22
C GLU A 91 43.95 -11.40 16.98
N ARG A 92 44.61 -10.30 17.37
CA ARG A 92 46.05 -10.11 17.30
C ARG A 92 46.68 -11.24 18.11
N ILE A 93 47.16 -12.25 17.40
CA ILE A 93 47.98 -13.32 17.94
C ILE A 93 49.20 -12.63 18.58
N PRO A 94 49.47 -12.81 19.88
CA PRO A 94 50.70 -12.34 20.48
C PRO A 94 51.85 -13.09 19.83
N ASP A 95 52.81 -12.35 19.30
CA ASP A 95 54.02 -12.87 18.68
C ASP A 95 54.76 -13.75 19.72
N GLU A 96 54.72 -15.08 19.56
CA GLU A 96 55.52 -16.01 20.36
C GLU A 96 56.97 -16.01 19.82
N GLU A 97 57.89 -15.64 20.72
CA GLU A 97 59.37 -15.65 20.70
C GLU A 97 60.12 -14.70 19.74
#